data_AF-A0A248YKM8-F1
#
_entry.id   AF-A0A248YKM8-F1
#
_cell.length_a   1.000
_cell.length_b   1.000
_cell.length_c   1.000
_cell.angle_alpha   90.00
_cell.angle_beta   90.00
_cell.angle_gamma   90.00
#
_symmetry.space_group_name_H-M   'P 1'
#
loop_
_entity.id
_entity.type
_entity.pdbx_description
1 polymer ?
#
loop_
_entity_poly.entity_id
_entity_poly.type
_entity_poly.pdbx_seq_one_letter_code
_entity_poly.pdbx_strand_id
1 'polypeptide(L)'
;MLALKTAAETAILAGEDHIPADILAAGVASFRHAALIGVKDHAGQLTPIGKKLHALARRMRERIDDYLRFAQDPRRCPFDNNAAEREVRMVKVRQKISGAMRTLTGAEHFCHLRSYLATAGKHGINQLDALIQLASGRPWIPAAS
;
A
#
# COMPACT_ATOMS: atom_id res chain seq x y z
N MET A 1 3.54 16.78 6.67
CA MET A 1 2.72 15.73 6.00
C MET A 1 1.61 16.32 5.14
N LEU A 2 0.75 17.22 5.64
CA LEU A 2 -0.34 17.80 4.84
C LEU A 2 0.16 18.50 3.55
N ALA A 3 1.21 19.32 3.65
CA ALA A 3 1.78 20.00 2.48
C ALA A 3 2.28 19.02 1.39
N LEU A 4 2.91 17.91 1.77
CA LEU A 4 3.33 16.86 0.83
C LEU A 4 2.13 16.22 0.14
N LYS A 5 1.07 15.91 0.90
CA LYS A 5 -0.17 15.35 0.36
C LYS A 5 -0.80 16.29 -0.67
N THR A 6 -0.98 17.56 -0.31
CA THR A 6 -1.58 18.57 -1.20
C THR A 6 -0.73 18.76 -2.46
N ALA A 7 0.59 18.81 -2.33
CA ALA A 7 1.49 18.91 -3.49
C ALA A 7 1.40 17.67 -4.40
N ALA A 8 1.34 16.46 -3.82
CA ALA A 8 1.18 15.22 -4.57
C ALA A 8 -0.15 15.18 -5.33
N GLU A 9 -1.25 15.53 -4.67
CA GLU A 9 -2.58 15.61 -5.31
C GLU A 9 -2.61 16.65 -6.44
N THR A 10 -1.96 17.81 -6.23
CA THR A 10 -1.86 18.86 -7.24
C THR A 10 -1.03 18.40 -8.45
N ALA A 11 0.11 17.73 -8.22
CA ALA A 11 0.94 17.18 -9.29
C ALA A 11 0.16 16.16 -10.13
N ILE A 12 -0.57 15.23 -9.49
CA ILE A 12 -1.41 14.25 -10.17
C ILE A 12 -2.46 14.94 -11.06
N LEU A 13 -3.16 15.95 -10.53
CA LEU A 13 -4.19 16.70 -11.26
C LEU A 13 -3.60 17.51 -12.44
N ALA A 14 -2.39 18.06 -12.27
CA ALA A 14 -1.66 18.76 -13.31
C ALA A 14 -1.05 17.80 -14.37
N GLY A 15 -1.06 16.50 -14.10
CA GLY A 15 -0.42 15.50 -14.96
C GLY A 15 1.10 15.46 -14.85
N GLU A 16 1.65 15.97 -13.75
CA GLU A 16 3.06 15.95 -13.42
C GLU A 16 3.44 14.65 -12.70
N ASP A 17 4.65 14.17 -12.96
CA ASP A 17 5.18 12.96 -12.34
C ASP A 17 5.84 13.21 -10.97
N HIS A 18 6.12 14.47 -10.63
CA HIS A 18 6.84 14.84 -9.40
C HIS A 18 6.28 16.11 -8.75
N ILE A 19 6.41 16.21 -7.42
CA ILE A 19 6.11 17.44 -6.68
C ILE A 19 7.31 18.42 -6.72
N PRO A 20 7.13 19.71 -6.40
CA PRO A 20 8.22 20.66 -6.30
C PRO A 20 9.33 20.21 -5.34
N ALA A 21 10.59 20.33 -5.77
CA ALA A 21 11.75 19.77 -5.08
C ALA A 21 11.99 20.38 -3.69
N ASP A 22 11.68 21.66 -3.52
CA ASP A 22 11.73 22.39 -2.25
C ASP A 22 10.71 21.84 -1.24
N ILE A 23 9.46 21.60 -1.69
CA ILE A 23 8.40 21.01 -0.87
C ILE A 23 8.78 19.58 -0.46
N LEU A 24 9.31 18.78 -1.40
CA LEU A 24 9.80 17.44 -1.12
C LEU A 24 10.92 17.46 -0.07
N ALA A 25 11.94 18.29 -0.28
CA ALA A 25 13.09 18.39 0.62
C ALA A 25 12.69 18.83 2.03
N ALA A 26 11.84 19.86 2.15
CA ALA A 26 11.31 20.32 3.43
C ALA A 26 10.48 19.24 4.14
N GLY A 27 9.66 18.50 3.39
CA GLY A 27 8.86 17.40 3.90
C GLY A 27 9.71 16.22 4.39
N VAL A 28 10.72 15.82 3.63
CA VAL A 28 11.69 14.76 4.00
C VAL A 28 12.44 15.16 5.27
N ALA A 29 12.94 16.40 5.34
CA ALA A 29 13.64 16.91 6.52
C ALA A 29 12.75 16.89 7.76
N SER A 30 11.51 17.38 7.63
CA SER A 30 10.53 17.39 8.73
C SER A 30 10.19 15.98 9.22
N PHE A 31 9.96 15.05 8.29
CA PHE A 31 9.65 13.65 8.62
C PHE A 31 10.83 12.97 9.33
N ARG A 32 12.05 13.15 8.81
CA ARG A 32 13.27 12.62 9.41
C ARG A 32 13.47 13.18 10.82
N HIS A 33 13.26 14.48 11.01
CA HIS A 33 13.39 15.12 12.32
C HIS A 33 12.38 14.55 13.33
N ALA A 34 11.11 14.41 12.94
CA ALA A 34 10.09 13.80 13.79
C ALA A 34 10.43 12.34 14.16
N ALA A 35 10.95 11.54 13.21
CA ALA A 35 11.39 10.19 13.48
C ALA A 35 12.57 10.14 14.47
N LEU A 36 13.53 11.06 14.35
CA LEU A 36 14.66 11.16 15.29
C LEU A 36 14.22 11.54 16.70
N ILE A 37 13.29 12.50 16.82
CA ILE A 37 12.66 12.85 18.11
C ILE A 37 11.98 11.61 18.70
N GLY A 38 11.14 10.91 17.93
CA GLY A 38 10.46 9.70 18.44
C GLY A 38 11.42 8.58 18.85
N VAL A 39 12.55 8.42 18.17
CA VAL A 39 13.60 7.47 18.58
C VAL A 39 14.20 7.88 19.93
N LYS A 40 14.51 9.17 20.11
CA LYS A 40 15.09 9.71 21.35
C LYS A 40 14.11 9.65 22.52
N ASP A 41 12.89 10.16 22.35
CA ASP A 41 11.91 10.34 23.43
C ASP A 41 11.37 9.01 23.95
N HIS A 42 11.34 7.98 23.09
CA HIS A 42 10.91 6.65 23.47
C HIS A 42 12.09 5.69 23.72
N ALA A 43 13.34 6.18 23.72
CA ALA A 43 14.49 5.37 24.09
C ALA A 43 14.37 4.91 25.55
N GLY A 44 14.57 3.61 25.80
CA GLY A 44 14.53 3.03 27.14
C GLY A 44 13.13 2.95 27.78
N GLN A 45 12.06 3.32 27.06
CA GLN A 45 10.70 3.15 27.57
C GLN A 45 10.37 1.66 27.78
N LEU A 46 9.96 1.31 29.01
CA LEU A 46 9.67 -0.07 29.39
C LEU A 46 8.21 -0.48 29.14
N THR A 47 7.31 0.50 28.98
CA THR A 47 5.89 0.25 28.76
C THR A 47 5.67 -0.41 27.38
N PRO A 48 4.65 -1.27 27.23
CA PRO A 48 4.32 -1.88 25.93
C PRO A 48 4.05 -0.84 24.84
N ILE A 49 3.43 0.29 25.19
CA ILE A 49 3.16 1.40 24.25
C ILE A 49 4.45 2.10 23.87
N GLY A 50 5.30 2.46 24.84
CA GLY A 50 6.58 3.11 24.57
C GLY A 50 7.51 2.28 23.68
N LYS A 51 7.56 0.97 23.90
CA LYS A 51 8.29 0.03 23.01
C LYS A 51 7.77 0.05 21.57
N LYS A 52 6.43 0.06 21.40
CA LYS A 52 5.80 0.15 20.06
C LYS A 52 6.09 1.49 19.38
N LEU A 53 6.02 2.59 20.11
CA LEU A 53 6.32 3.93 19.58
C LEU A 53 7.80 4.04 19.19
N HIS A 54 8.72 3.51 20.01
CA HIS A 54 10.14 3.45 19.67
C HIS A 54 10.40 2.62 18.41
N ALA A 55 9.78 1.43 18.30
CA ALA A 55 9.89 0.59 17.11
C ALA A 55 9.33 1.28 15.85
N LEU A 56 8.20 2.00 15.98
CA LEU A 56 7.63 2.79 14.90
C LEU A 56 8.57 3.90 14.46
N ALA A 57 9.11 4.70 15.40
CA ALA A 57 10.00 5.81 15.09
C ALA A 57 11.30 5.32 14.42
N ARG A 58 11.86 4.20 14.88
CA ARG A 58 13.01 3.54 14.22
C ARG A 58 12.68 3.14 12.80
N ARG A 59 11.55 2.47 12.59
CA ARG A 59 11.10 2.07 11.25
C ARG A 59 10.86 3.27 10.35
N MET A 60 10.26 4.36 10.84
CA MET A 60 10.07 5.59 10.08
C MET A 60 11.41 6.19 9.65
N ARG A 61 12.41 6.21 10.54
CA ARG A 61 13.76 6.68 10.22
C ARG A 61 14.44 5.79 9.16
N GLU A 62 14.35 4.48 9.32
CA GLU A 62 15.05 3.50 8.48
C GLU A 62 14.37 3.28 7.12
N ARG A 63 13.07 3.55 7.02
CA ARG A 63 12.24 3.31 5.82
C ARG A 63 11.58 4.58 5.29
N ILE A 64 12.25 5.72 5.41
CA ILE A 64 11.69 7.02 5.03
C ILE A 64 11.14 7.05 3.60
N ASP A 65 11.84 6.39 2.66
CA ASP A 65 11.45 6.33 1.25
C ASP A 65 10.22 5.46 0.98
N ASP A 66 9.88 4.54 1.89
CA ASP A 66 8.62 3.81 1.81
C ASP A 66 7.45 4.69 2.28
N TYR A 67 7.65 5.44 3.37
CA TYR A 67 6.63 6.31 3.94
C TYR A 67 6.34 7.54 3.06
N LEU A 68 7.36 8.04 2.37
CA LEU A 68 7.27 9.22 1.52
C LEU A 68 7.21 8.88 0.02
N ARG A 69 7.03 7.60 -0.34
CA ARG A 69 6.96 7.16 -1.74
C ARG A 69 5.92 7.92 -2.54
N PHE A 70 4.77 8.20 -1.92
CA PHE A 70 3.70 8.96 -2.57
C PHE A 70 4.07 10.40 -2.95
N ALA A 71 5.08 10.97 -2.29
CA ALA A 71 5.59 12.29 -2.61
C ALA A 71 6.71 12.24 -3.65
N GLN A 72 7.42 11.11 -3.75
CA GLN A 72 8.49 10.90 -4.73
C GLN A 72 7.94 10.46 -6.10
N ASP A 73 6.92 9.62 -6.10
CA ASP A 73 6.25 9.08 -7.31
C ASP A 73 4.73 9.07 -7.09
N PRO A 74 4.08 10.26 -7.10
CA PRO A 74 2.67 10.41 -6.80
C PRO A 74 1.74 9.70 -7.80
N ARG A 75 2.16 9.55 -9.07
CA ARG A 75 1.34 8.86 -10.08
C ARG A 75 1.29 7.36 -9.88
N ARG A 76 2.42 6.72 -9.53
CA ARG A 76 2.44 5.26 -9.31
C ARG A 76 2.02 4.87 -7.91
N CYS A 77 2.26 5.74 -6.92
CA CYS A 77 1.91 5.49 -5.53
C CYS A 77 1.08 6.65 -4.98
N PRO A 78 -0.25 6.62 -5.10
CA PRO A 78 -1.11 7.62 -4.45
C PRO A 78 -0.91 7.66 -2.93
N PHE A 79 -1.32 8.76 -2.29
CA PHE A 79 -1.27 8.90 -0.84
C PHE A 79 -2.21 7.93 -0.11
N ASP A 80 -3.32 7.56 -0.74
CA ASP A 80 -4.30 6.65 -0.14
C ASP A 80 -3.89 5.18 -0.27
N ASN A 81 -4.39 4.37 0.66
CA ASN A 81 -4.18 2.93 0.70
C ASN A 81 -5.44 2.14 0.28
N ASN A 82 -6.42 2.79 -0.36
CA ASN A 82 -7.74 2.22 -0.61
C ASN A 82 -7.65 0.93 -1.44
N ALA A 83 -6.76 0.90 -2.43
CA ALA A 83 -6.53 -0.27 -3.28
C ALA A 83 -6.04 -1.47 -2.46
N ALA A 84 -5.01 -1.27 -1.63
CA ALA A 84 -4.45 -2.30 -0.78
C ALA A 84 -5.47 -2.80 0.27
N GLU A 85 -6.20 -1.88 0.90
CA GLU A 85 -7.25 -2.24 1.86
C GLU A 85 -8.36 -3.05 1.21
N ARG A 86 -8.82 -2.64 0.02
CA ARG A 86 -9.87 -3.34 -0.72
C ARG A 86 -9.46 -4.77 -1.09
N GLU A 87 -8.20 -4.97 -1.45
CA GLU A 87 -7.65 -6.28 -1.77
C GLU A 87 -7.59 -7.18 -0.52
N VAL A 88 -7.06 -6.67 0.61
CA VAL A 88 -6.95 -7.43 1.87
C VAL A 88 -8.32 -7.69 2.52
N ARG A 89 -9.28 -6.78 2.33
CA ARG A 89 -10.63 -6.88 2.93
C ARG A 89 -11.32 -8.19 2.57
N MET A 90 -11.07 -8.75 1.40
CA MET A 90 -11.71 -9.99 0.96
C MET A 90 -11.31 -11.20 1.79
N VAL A 91 -10.08 -11.21 2.33
CA VAL A 91 -9.64 -12.23 3.29
C VAL A 91 -10.47 -12.13 4.57
N LYS A 92 -10.69 -10.91 5.07
CA LYS A 92 -11.50 -10.67 6.27
C LYS A 92 -12.98 -10.98 6.05
N VAL A 93 -13.54 -10.63 4.89
CA VAL A 93 -14.92 -10.97 4.53
C VAL A 93 -15.11 -12.48 4.48
N ARG A 94 -14.17 -13.22 3.88
CA ARG A 94 -14.18 -14.68 3.86
C ARG A 94 -14.15 -15.25 5.29
N GLN A 95 -13.25 -14.77 6.14
CA GLN A 95 -13.17 -15.16 7.56
C GLN A 95 -14.48 -14.91 8.31
N LYS A 96 -15.10 -13.74 8.09
CA LYS A 96 -16.33 -13.33 8.76
C LYS A 96 -17.54 -14.17 8.33
N ILE A 97 -17.69 -14.41 7.03
CA ILE A 97 -18.91 -15.04 6.48
C ILE A 97 -18.80 -16.56 6.45
N SER A 98 -17.62 -17.10 6.12
CA SER A 98 -17.43 -18.54 5.88
C SER A 98 -16.50 -19.21 6.89
N GLY A 99 -16.03 -18.48 7.90
CA GLY A 99 -15.01 -18.94 8.83
C GLY A 99 -13.61 -18.92 8.24
N ALA A 100 -12.63 -19.37 9.03
CA ALA A 100 -11.24 -19.46 8.60
C ALA A 100 -11.01 -20.54 7.53
N MET A 101 -9.88 -20.46 6.83
CA MET A 101 -9.43 -21.53 5.94
C MET A 101 -8.96 -22.72 6.77
N ARG A 102 -9.36 -23.94 6.38
CA ARG A 102 -8.98 -25.18 7.08
C ARG A 102 -7.60 -25.69 6.70
N THR A 103 -7.08 -25.26 5.54
CA THR A 103 -5.77 -25.67 5.01
C THR A 103 -5.05 -24.47 4.39
N LEU A 104 -3.71 -24.51 4.38
CA LEU A 104 -2.88 -23.52 3.70
C LEU A 104 -3.16 -23.50 2.19
N THR A 105 -3.24 -24.67 1.56
CA THR A 105 -3.54 -24.82 0.13
C THR A 105 -4.87 -24.15 -0.26
N GLY A 106 -5.91 -24.28 0.56
CA GLY A 106 -7.18 -23.60 0.32
C GLY A 106 -7.08 -22.08 0.43
N ALA A 107 -6.22 -21.58 1.33
CA ALA A 107 -5.92 -20.16 1.44
C ALA A 107 -5.14 -19.64 0.22
N GLU A 108 -4.16 -20.40 -0.26
CA GLU A 108 -3.37 -20.08 -1.45
C GLU A 108 -4.23 -20.03 -2.71
N HIS A 109 -5.08 -21.04 -2.94
CA HIS A 109 -6.03 -21.03 -4.06
C HIS A 109 -6.95 -19.81 -4.03
N PHE A 110 -7.45 -19.43 -2.85
CA PHE A 110 -8.23 -18.22 -2.69
C PHE A 110 -7.43 -16.97 -3.06
N CYS A 111 -6.20 -16.84 -2.55
CA CYS A 111 -5.31 -15.72 -2.86
C CYS A 111 -4.98 -15.65 -4.36
N HIS A 112 -4.68 -16.77 -5.02
CA HIS A 112 -4.40 -16.82 -6.45
C HIS A 112 -5.61 -16.34 -7.26
N LEU A 113 -6.80 -16.86 -6.98
CA LEU A 113 -8.02 -16.46 -7.69
C LEU A 113 -8.32 -14.97 -7.50
N ARG A 114 -8.19 -14.46 -6.28
CA ARG A 114 -8.41 -13.03 -5.99
C ARG A 114 -7.38 -12.15 -6.66
N SER A 115 -6.10 -12.56 -6.69
CA SER A 115 -5.01 -11.82 -7.34
C SER A 115 -5.20 -11.78 -8.85
N TYR A 116 -5.60 -12.90 -9.45
CA TYR A 116 -5.94 -13.00 -10.87
C TYR A 116 -7.08 -12.03 -11.24
N LEU A 117 -8.19 -12.06 -10.49
CA LEU A 117 -9.34 -11.18 -10.75
C LEU A 117 -9.04 -9.70 -10.48
N ALA A 118 -8.22 -9.40 -9.48
CA ALA A 118 -7.78 -8.03 -9.22
C ALA A 118 -6.93 -7.50 -10.38
N THR A 119 -6.02 -8.33 -10.91
CA THR A 119 -5.18 -7.99 -12.05
C THR A 119 -6.02 -7.80 -13.31
N ALA A 120 -6.87 -8.78 -13.66
CA ALA A 120 -7.78 -8.67 -14.80
C ALA A 120 -8.65 -7.39 -14.73
N GLY A 121 -9.21 -7.09 -13.56
CA GLY A 121 -10.00 -5.87 -13.35
C GLY A 121 -9.19 -4.57 -13.51
N LYS A 122 -7.92 -4.54 -13.08
CA LYS A 122 -7.02 -3.38 -13.29
C LYS A 122 -6.75 -3.13 -14.78
N HIS A 123 -6.81 -4.17 -15.61
CA HIS A 123 -6.69 -4.09 -17.07
C HIS A 123 -8.04 -3.94 -17.80
N GLY A 124 -9.12 -3.62 -17.08
CA GLY A 124 -10.43 -3.38 -17.67
C GLY A 124 -11.21 -4.63 -18.08
N ILE A 125 -10.72 -5.83 -17.70
CA ILE A 125 -11.41 -7.08 -18.00
C ILE A 125 -12.52 -7.33 -16.97
N ASN A 126 -13.71 -7.65 -17.46
CA ASN A 126 -14.82 -8.04 -16.60
C ASN A 126 -14.48 -9.32 -15.82
N GLN A 127 -14.81 -9.36 -14.52
CA GLN A 127 -14.46 -10.49 -13.66
C GLN A 127 -15.13 -11.80 -14.09
N LEU A 128 -16.38 -11.75 -14.57
CA LEU A 128 -17.07 -12.94 -15.05
C LEU A 128 -16.40 -13.48 -16.32
N ASP A 129 -16.06 -12.59 -17.27
CA ASP A 129 -15.37 -12.98 -18.50
C ASP A 129 -13.99 -13.58 -18.20
N ALA A 130 -13.27 -13.01 -17.24
CA ALA A 130 -11.98 -13.56 -16.78
C ALA A 130 -12.12 -14.96 -16.17
N LEU A 131 -13.21 -15.22 -15.44
CA LEU A 131 -13.53 -16.55 -14.89
C LEU A 131 -13.91 -17.55 -15.97
N ILE A 132 -14.72 -17.13 -16.96
CA ILE A 132 -15.09 -17.98 -18.10
C ILE A 132 -13.84 -18.38 -18.88
N GLN A 133 -12.96 -17.43 -19.18
CA GLN A 133 -11.68 -17.67 -19.83
C GLN A 133 -10.81 -18.66 -19.06
N LEU A 134 -10.63 -18.43 -17.75
CA LEU A 134 -9.91 -19.33 -16.86
C LEU A 134 -10.50 -20.76 -16.86
N ALA A 135 -11.82 -20.89 -16.72
CA ALA A 135 -12.50 -22.19 -16.70
C ALA A 135 -12.44 -22.92 -18.05
N SER A 136 -12.36 -22.18 -19.16
CA SER A 136 -12.21 -22.73 -20.52
C SER A 136 -10.78 -23.16 -20.87
N GLY A 137 -9.84 -23.10 -19.91
CA GLY A 137 -8.43 -23.44 -20.14
C GLY A 137 -7.65 -22.37 -20.92
N ARG A 138 -8.23 -21.18 -21.11
CA ARG A 138 -7.62 -20.05 -21.82
C ARG A 138 -7.63 -18.81 -20.93
N PRO A 139 -6.90 -18.81 -19.80
CA PRO A 139 -6.91 -17.68 -18.88
C PRO A 139 -6.42 -16.41 -19.57
N TRP A 140 -7.01 -15.27 -19.18
CA TRP A 140 -6.50 -13.97 -19.62
C TRP A 140 -5.15 -13.71 -18.95
N ILE A 141 -4.16 -13.25 -19.70
CA ILE A 141 -2.84 -12.92 -19.18
C ILE A 141 -2.49 -11.52 -19.71
N PRO A 142 -1.95 -10.60 -18.88
CA PRO A 142 -1.52 -9.30 -19.37
C PRO A 142 -0.41 -9.46 -20.42
N ALA A 143 -0.44 -8.64 -21.46
CA ALA A 143 0.66 -8.57 -22.41
C ALA A 143 1.94 -8.12 -21.68
N ALA A 144 3.08 -8.75 -21.99
CA ALA A 144 4.37 -8.31 -21.47
C ALA A 144 4.62 -6.88 -21.95
N SER A 145 4.88 -5.98 -21.00
CA SER A 145 5.26 -4.58 -21.23
C SER A 145 6.77 -4.44 -21.22
#